data_AF-A0A154MPT6-F1
#
_entry.id   AF-A0A154MPT6-F1
#
_cell.length_a   1.000
_cell.length_b   1.000
_cell.length_c   1.000
_cell.angle_alpha   90.00
_cell.angle_beta   90.00
_cell.angle_gamma   90.00
#
_symmetry.space_group_name_H-M   'P 1'
#
loop_
_entity.id
_entity.type
_entity.pdbx_description
1 polymer ?
#
loop_
_entity_poly.entity_id
_entity_poly.type
_entity_poly.pdbx_seq_one_letter_code
_entity_poly.pdbx_strand_id
1 'polypeptide(L)' 'MTERATPYYCPFCGDEDLRPEEGGSWLCSGCRRVFTVKFLGLSLPEVSQ' A
#
# COMPACT_ATOMS: atom_id res chain seq x y z
N MET A 1 8.99 1.45 -16.25
CA MET A 1 8.03 2.18 -15.39
C MET A 1 8.38 1.88 -13.95
N THR A 2 8.37 2.85 -13.05
CA THR A 2 8.69 2.63 -11.63
C THR A 2 7.49 1.97 -10.96
N GLU A 3 7.53 0.65 -10.78
CA GLU A 3 6.43 -0.24 -10.37
C GLU A 3 5.97 -0.09 -8.90
N ARG A 4 6.26 1.04 -8.25
CA ARG A 4 5.92 1.25 -6.84
C ARG A 4 4.69 2.14 -6.74
N ALA A 5 3.55 1.56 -6.39
CA ALA A 5 2.40 2.34 -5.96
C ALA A 5 2.75 3.09 -4.66
N THR A 6 2.54 4.41 -4.66
CA THR A 6 2.67 5.23 -3.46
C THR A 6 1.32 5.23 -2.73
N PRO A 7 1.23 4.69 -1.50
CA PRO A 7 0.04 4.86 -0.69
C PRO A 7 -0.12 6.33 -0.25
N TYR A 8 -1.34 6.84 -0.26
CA TYR A 8 -1.66 8.20 0.24
C TYR A 8 -2.13 8.18 1.70
N TYR A 9 -2.71 7.07 2.17
CA TYR A 9 -3.27 6.94 3.52
C TYR A 9 -2.76 5.67 4.20
N CYS A 10 -2.48 5.75 5.50
CA CYS A 10 -2.17 4.57 6.32
C CYS A 10 -3.40 3.65 6.37
N PRO A 11 -3.29 2.37 5.98
CA PRO A 11 -4.43 1.45 5.97
C PRO A 11 -4.95 1.12 7.39
N PHE A 12 -4.22 1.51 8.44
CA PHE A 12 -4.57 1.23 9.83
C PHE A 12 -5.17 2.42 10.57
N CYS A 13 -4.76 3.66 10.28
CA CYS A 13 -5.21 4.84 11.03
C CYS A 13 -5.66 6.03 10.17
N GLY A 14 -5.55 5.94 8.84
CA GLY A 14 -5.96 7.02 7.93
C GLY A 14 -5.05 8.24 7.88
N ASP A 15 -3.90 8.22 8.56
CA ASP A 15 -2.91 9.31 8.52
C ASP A 15 -2.20 9.34 7.14
N GLU A 16 -1.87 10.54 6.67
CA GLU A 16 -1.20 10.80 5.38
C GLU A 16 0.33 10.92 5.52
N ASP A 17 0.85 11.04 6.75
CA ASP A 17 2.29 11.15 6.99
C ASP A 17 2.98 9.78 6.91
N LEU A 18 3.23 9.36 5.67
CA LEU A 18 3.89 8.11 5.30
C LEU A 18 5.32 8.38 4.83
N ARG A 19 6.27 7.59 5.32
CA ARG A 19 7.69 7.68 4.95
C ARG A 19 8.14 6.38 4.28
N PRO A 20 8.80 6.44 3.11
CA PRO A 20 9.34 5.25 2.48
C PRO A 20 10.53 4.73 3.30
N GLU A 21 10.59 3.42 3.46
CA GLU A 21 11.63 2.70 4.17
C GLU A 21 12.35 1.73 3.22
N GLU A 22 13.41 1.07 3.70
CA GLU A 22 14.11 0.05 2.93
C GLU A 22 13.18 -1.13 2.56
N GLY A 23 13.51 -1.82 1.47
CA GLY A 23 12.71 -2.96 0.99
C GLY A 23 11.34 -2.59 0.39
N GLY A 24 11.08 -1.30 0.13
CA GLY A 24 9.80 -0.84 -0.43
C GLY A 24 8.66 -0.85 0.59
N SER A 25 9.01 -0.80 1.89
CA SER A 25 8.06 -0.63 2.98
C SER A 25 7.79 0.85 3.27
N TRP A 26 6.77 1.11 4.08
CA TRP A 26 6.30 2.43 4.46
C TRP A 26 6.06 2.47 5.96
N LEU A 27 6.62 3.46 6.63
CA LEU A 27 6.36 3.80 8.03
C LEU A 27 5.27 4.88 8.10
N CYS A 28 4.25 4.66 8.92
CA CYS A 28 3.29 5.70 9.30
C CYS A 28 3.77 6.45 10.54
N SER A 29 3.86 7.78 10.49
CA SER A 29 4.27 8.59 11.65
C SER A 29 3.23 8.57 12.77
N GLY A 30 1.92 8.62 12.45
CA GLY A 30 0.84 8.70 13.43
C GLY A 30 0.66 7.44 14.28
N CYS A 31 0.68 6.26 13.65
CA CYS A 31 0.46 4.98 14.36
C CYS A 31 1.68 4.05 14.43
N ARG A 32 2.83 4.48 13.89
CA ARG A 32 4.14 3.79 13.94
C ARG A 32 4.18 2.40 13.29
N ARG A 33 3.16 1.99 12.54
CA ARG A 33 3.13 0.72 11.82
C ARG A 33 3.96 0.82 10.53
N VAL A 34 4.64 -0.28 10.23
CA VAL A 34 5.38 -0.48 8.97
C VAL A 34 4.60 -1.47 8.11
N PHE A 35 4.43 -1.16 6.82
CA PHE A 35 3.70 -2.00 5.88
C PHE A 35 4.28 -1.93 4.46
N THR A 36 3.94 -2.89 3.60
CA THR A 36 4.32 -2.89 2.17
C THR A 36 3.07 -2.98 1.31
N VAL A 37 3.08 -2.30 0.16
CA VAL A 37 2.05 -2.44 -0.88
C VAL A 37 2.56 -3.38 -1.96
N LYS A 38 1.75 -4.37 -2.34
CA LYS A 38 2.06 -5.33 -3.40
C LYS A 38 0.88 -5.45 -4.36
N PHE A 39 1.14 -5.34 -5.66
CA PHE A 39 0.17 -5.72 -6.68
C PHE A 39 0.14 -7.25 -6.79
N LEU A 40 -1.03 -7.85 -6.61
CA LEU A 40 -1.21 -9.31 -6.67
C LEU A 40 -1.78 -9.79 -8.01
N GLY A 41 -2.53 -8.94 -8.72
CA GLY A 41 -3.25 -9.29 -9.95
C GLY A 41 -4.60 -8.61 -10.03
N LEU A 42 -5.36 -8.90 -11.10
CA LEU A 42 -6.75 -8.47 -11.26
C LEU A 42 -7.68 -9.61 -10.85
N SER A 43 -8.66 -9.32 -9.98
CA SER A 43 -9.74 -10.25 -9.64
C SER A 43 -10.98 -9.89 -10.47
N LEU A 44 -11.18 -10.60 -11.58
CA LEU A 44 -12.34 -10.41 -12.45
C LEU A 44 -13.43 -11.41 -12.06
N PRO A 45 -14.71 -10.99 -11.95
CA PRO A 45 -15.80 -11.94 -11.75
C PRO A 45 -15.87 -12.89 -12.95
N GLU A 46 -16.09 -14.17 -12.70
CA GLU A 46 -16.36 -15.14 -13.76
C GLU A 46 -17.69 -14.76 -14.43
N VAL A 47 -17.65 -14.40 -15.71
CA VAL A 47 -18.85 -14.11 -16.49
C VAL A 47 -19.51 -15.44 -16.82
N SER A 48 -20.41 -15.90 -15.95
CA SER A 48 -21.29 -17.03 -16.26
C SER A 48 -22.28 -16.57 -17.34
N GLN A 49 -22.24 -17.21 -18.51
CA GLN A 49 -23.21 -17.00 -19.60
C GLN A 49 -24.55 -17.65 -19.28
#